data_AF-A0A926P0U3-F1
#
_entry.id   AF-A0A926P0U3-F1
#
_cell.length_a   1.000
_cell.length_b   1.000
_cell.length_c   1.000
_cell.angle_alpha   90.00
_cell.angle_beta   90.00
_cell.angle_gamma   90.00
#
_symmetry.space_group_name_H-M   'P 1'
#
loop_
_entity.id
_entity.type
_entity.pdbx_description
1 polymer ?
#
loop_
_entity_poly.entity_id
_entity_poly.type
_entity_poly.pdbx_seq_one_letter_code
_entity_poly.pdbx_strand_id
1 'polypeptide(L)'
;MRIILLTLAALVFVFPAHATTLGVMPVKMLDTSGEVADQSIAHNTRIVAIKKALEHDLADRYSKVVMIPARDVATVCPVEDPQCLLDAAAAAGADKALFVSIVKTSTLIMRMYVQIVDVPQRAVTQKRELNFRGDNDESWRRAERFLVRNLKAP
;
A
#
# COMPACT_ATOMS: atom_id res chain seq x y z
N MET A 1 -57.53 11.05 30.82
CA MET A 1 -56.20 11.45 30.29
C MET A 1 -55.57 10.21 29.67
N ARG A 2 -55.60 10.07 28.33
CA ARG A 2 -55.09 8.89 27.60
C ARG A 2 -53.65 9.16 27.17
N ILE A 3 -52.70 8.43 27.73
CA ILE A 3 -51.27 8.51 27.36
C ILE A 3 -51.08 7.65 26.11
N ILE A 4 -50.78 8.30 24.99
CA ILE A 4 -50.40 7.63 23.73
C ILE A 4 -48.91 7.34 23.83
N LEU A 5 -48.53 6.06 24.00
CA LEU A 5 -47.14 5.63 23.84
C LEU A 5 -46.80 5.61 22.35
N LEU A 6 -45.96 6.56 21.91
CA LEU A 6 -45.26 6.51 20.64
C LEU A 6 -44.05 5.58 20.78
N THR A 7 -44.15 4.37 20.25
CA THR A 7 -43.01 3.46 20.08
C THR A 7 -42.13 3.96 18.94
N LEU A 8 -40.97 4.52 19.29
CA LEU A 8 -39.94 4.91 18.33
C LEU A 8 -39.21 3.64 17.87
N ALA A 9 -39.55 3.12 16.69
CA ALA A 9 -38.85 2.01 16.07
C ALA A 9 -37.46 2.50 15.59
N ALA A 10 -36.40 2.10 16.28
CA ALA A 10 -35.03 2.36 15.84
C ALA A 10 -34.71 1.48 14.63
N LEU A 11 -34.67 2.08 13.43
CA LEU A 11 -34.15 1.42 12.23
C LEU A 11 -32.63 1.27 12.39
N VAL A 12 -32.17 0.05 12.64
CA VAL A 12 -30.74 -0.28 12.58
C VAL A 12 -30.36 -0.41 11.11
N PHE A 13 -29.76 0.63 10.55
CA PHE A 13 -29.11 0.56 9.24
C PHE A 13 -27.81 -0.27 9.39
N VAL A 14 -27.89 -1.55 9.05
CA VAL A 14 -26.71 -2.38 8.83
C VAL A 14 -26.15 -1.98 7.47
N PHE A 15 -25.16 -1.09 7.44
CA PHE A 15 -24.39 -0.86 6.22
C PHE A 15 -23.57 -2.12 5.94
N PRO A 16 -23.70 -2.75 4.76
CA PRO A 16 -22.81 -3.82 4.40
C PRO A 16 -21.39 -3.25 4.36
N ALA A 17 -20.49 -3.85 5.13
CA ALA A 17 -19.06 -3.59 4.96
C ALA A 17 -18.74 -3.92 3.50
N HIS A 18 -18.44 -2.89 2.71
CA HIS A 18 -18.12 -3.10 1.30
C HIS A 18 -16.83 -3.90 1.23
N ALA A 19 -16.89 -5.01 0.49
CA ALA A 19 -15.72 -5.80 0.18
C ALA A 19 -14.70 -4.89 -0.51
N THR A 20 -13.55 -4.68 0.13
CA THR A 20 -12.55 -3.70 -0.32
C THR A 20 -11.37 -4.43 -0.95
N THR A 21 -11.10 -4.12 -2.22
CA THR A 21 -9.93 -4.62 -2.96
C THR A 21 -8.77 -3.64 -2.83
N LEU A 22 -7.61 -4.14 -2.37
CA LEU A 22 -6.36 -3.38 -2.34
C LEU A 22 -5.52 -3.68 -3.58
N GLY A 23 -5.25 -2.68 -4.40
CA GLY A 23 -4.23 -2.73 -5.44
C GLY A 23 -2.87 -2.33 -4.88
N VAL A 24 -1.89 -3.23 -4.89
CA VAL A 24 -0.51 -2.90 -4.53
C VAL A 24 0.24 -2.49 -5.80
N MET A 25 0.56 -1.21 -5.89
CA MET A 25 1.31 -0.65 -7.01
C MET A 25 2.76 -1.15 -7.01
N PRO A 26 3.48 -1.05 -8.14
CA PRO A 26 4.89 -1.40 -8.20
C PRO A 26 5.68 -0.65 -7.12
N VAL A 27 6.38 -1.39 -6.25
CA VAL A 27 7.28 -0.81 -5.26
C VAL A 27 8.42 -0.12 -6.00
N LYS A 28 8.63 1.16 -5.72
CA LYS A 28 9.70 1.96 -6.31
C LYS A 28 10.89 2.02 -5.36
N MET A 29 12.09 2.12 -5.94
CA MET A 29 13.30 2.32 -5.17
C MET A 29 14.16 3.41 -5.81
N LEU A 30 14.76 4.25 -4.97
CA LEU A 30 15.77 5.22 -5.35
C LEU A 30 17.01 5.02 -4.48
N ASP A 31 18.13 4.69 -5.09
CA ASP A 31 19.44 4.67 -4.41
C ASP A 31 20.16 6.00 -4.64
N THR A 32 20.38 6.75 -3.57
CA THR A 32 21.11 8.02 -3.56
C THR A 32 22.43 7.91 -2.80
N SER A 33 22.91 6.70 -2.51
CA SER A 33 24.05 6.48 -1.61
C SER A 33 25.41 6.81 -2.21
N GLY A 34 25.53 6.78 -3.53
CA GLY A 34 26.82 6.95 -4.22
C GLY A 34 27.82 5.82 -3.94
N GLU A 35 27.36 4.70 -3.39
CA GLU A 35 28.21 3.53 -3.15
C GLU A 35 28.60 2.87 -4.49
N VAL A 36 29.87 2.44 -4.60
CA VAL A 36 30.45 1.92 -5.85
C VAL A 36 29.89 0.54 -6.23
N ALA A 37 29.48 -0.25 -5.23
CA ALA A 37 29.00 -1.60 -5.45
C ALA A 37 27.61 -1.60 -6.11
N ASP A 38 27.47 -2.31 -7.23
CA ASP A 38 26.16 -2.58 -7.81
C ASP A 38 25.40 -3.58 -6.93
N GLN A 39 24.27 -3.13 -6.38
CA GLN A 39 23.41 -3.90 -5.50
C GLN A 39 22.02 -4.16 -6.13
N SER A 40 21.84 -3.83 -7.41
CA SER A 40 20.55 -3.87 -8.11
C SER A 40 19.85 -5.23 -8.05
N ILE A 41 20.60 -6.33 -8.20
CA ILE A 41 20.06 -7.70 -8.10
C ILE A 41 19.54 -7.98 -6.67
N ALA A 42 20.31 -7.61 -5.65
CA ALA A 42 19.92 -7.80 -4.25
C ALA A 42 18.68 -6.96 -3.91
N HIS A 43 18.65 -5.70 -4.35
CA HIS A 43 17.50 -4.80 -4.16
C HIS A 43 16.24 -5.32 -4.86
N ASN A 44 16.35 -5.76 -6.11
CA ASN A 44 15.21 -6.34 -6.83
C ASN A 44 14.68 -7.60 -6.14
N THR A 45 15.59 -8.45 -5.61
CA THR A 45 15.21 -9.63 -4.83
C THR A 45 14.44 -9.24 -3.57
N ARG A 46 14.88 -8.22 -2.85
CA ARG A 46 14.21 -7.71 -1.64
C ARG A 46 12.87 -7.03 -1.96
N ILE A 47 12.76 -6.32 -3.08
CA ILE A 47 11.49 -5.75 -3.55
C ILE A 47 10.47 -6.86 -3.82
N VAL A 48 10.88 -7.94 -4.50
CA VAL A 48 10.03 -9.11 -4.72
C VAL A 48 9.60 -9.73 -3.39
N ALA A 49 10.52 -9.84 -2.42
CA ALA A 49 10.20 -10.37 -1.09
C ALA A 49 9.20 -9.47 -0.33
N ILE A 50 9.37 -8.15 -0.35
CA ILE A 50 8.40 -7.20 0.26
C ILE A 50 7.04 -7.34 -0.41
N LYS A 51 6.97 -7.41 -1.73
CA LYS A 51 5.70 -7.57 -2.45
C LYS A 51 4.95 -8.83 -2.02
N LYS A 52 5.66 -9.95 -1.92
CA LYS A 52 5.09 -11.22 -1.45
C LYS A 52 4.64 -11.15 0.02
N ALA A 53 5.42 -10.48 0.87
CA ALA A 53 5.08 -10.29 2.27
C ALA A 53 3.83 -9.41 2.42
N LEU A 54 3.73 -8.29 1.68
CA LEU A 54 2.55 -7.42 1.68
C LEU A 54 1.29 -8.15 1.22
N GLU A 55 1.39 -8.97 0.16
CA GLU A 55 0.28 -9.79 -0.32
C GLU A 55 -0.24 -10.73 0.77
N HIS A 56 0.66 -11.43 1.45
CA HIS A 56 0.33 -12.36 2.54
C HIS A 56 -0.21 -11.62 3.77
N ASP A 57 0.51 -10.62 4.29
CA ASP A 57 0.24 -9.98 5.58
C ASP A 57 -0.98 -9.04 5.54
N LEU A 58 -1.45 -8.65 4.35
CA LEU A 58 -2.66 -7.85 4.14
C LEU A 58 -3.86 -8.68 3.67
N ALA A 59 -3.70 -9.96 3.35
CA ALA A 59 -4.76 -10.82 2.81
C ALA A 59 -5.99 -10.90 3.73
N ASP A 60 -5.78 -10.96 5.05
CA ASP A 60 -6.88 -11.03 6.02
C ASP A 60 -7.55 -9.68 6.32
N ARG A 61 -6.97 -8.57 5.81
CA ARG A 61 -7.47 -7.21 6.06
C ARG A 61 -8.33 -6.68 4.92
N TYR A 62 -8.20 -7.25 3.74
CA TYR A 62 -8.89 -6.83 2.52
C TYR A 62 -9.62 -8.01 1.92
N SER A 63 -10.72 -7.77 1.22
CA SER A 63 -11.45 -8.86 0.56
C SER A 63 -10.64 -9.47 -0.60
N LYS A 64 -9.74 -8.68 -1.18
CA LYS A 64 -8.79 -9.11 -2.21
C LYS A 64 -7.57 -8.19 -2.17
N VAL A 65 -6.38 -8.76 -2.36
CA VAL A 65 -5.15 -8.02 -2.63
C VAL A 65 -4.72 -8.35 -4.05
N VAL A 66 -4.49 -7.32 -4.87
CA VAL A 66 -4.08 -7.46 -6.27
C VAL A 66 -2.71 -6.82 -6.44
N MET A 67 -1.73 -7.61 -6.85
CA MET A 67 -0.39 -7.11 -7.16
C MET A 67 -0.37 -6.57 -8.60
N ILE A 68 -0.23 -5.25 -8.76
CA ILE A 68 -0.26 -4.61 -10.07
C ILE A 68 1.15 -4.68 -10.69
N PRO A 69 1.34 -5.34 -11.85
CA PRO A 69 2.64 -5.48 -12.48
C PRO A 69 3.19 -4.16 -13.04
N ALA A 70 4.50 -3.95 -12.91
CA ALA A 70 5.16 -2.74 -13.42
C ALA A 70 4.99 -2.57 -14.94
N ARG A 71 5.00 -3.67 -15.71
CA ARG A 71 4.79 -3.64 -17.17
C ARG A 71 3.38 -3.14 -17.54
N ASP A 72 2.38 -3.48 -16.73
CA ASP A 72 0.99 -3.13 -16.98
C ASP A 72 0.81 -1.62 -16.71
N VAL A 73 1.40 -1.13 -15.61
CA VAL A 73 1.49 0.32 -15.31
C VAL A 73 2.25 1.05 -16.42
N ALA A 74 3.42 0.58 -16.84
CA ALA A 74 4.21 1.26 -17.88
C ALA A 74 3.50 1.35 -19.23
N THR A 75 2.62 0.40 -19.55
CA THR A 75 1.85 0.39 -20.79
C THR A 75 0.75 1.45 -20.79
N VAL A 76 0.02 1.58 -19.67
CA VAL A 76 -1.11 2.52 -19.57
C VAL A 76 -0.71 3.88 -19.01
N CYS A 77 0.44 3.95 -18.36
CA CYS A 77 0.91 5.10 -17.59
C CYS A 77 2.42 5.36 -17.70
N PRO A 78 2.92 5.72 -18.91
CA PRO A 78 4.36 5.84 -19.14
C PRO A 78 5.02 7.01 -18.40
N VAL A 79 4.26 8.05 -18.03
CA VAL A 79 4.77 9.24 -17.31
C VAL A 79 4.64 9.09 -15.79
N GLU A 80 3.88 8.09 -15.32
CA GLU A 80 3.61 7.81 -13.90
C GLU A 80 3.15 9.05 -13.09
N ASP A 81 2.33 9.91 -13.69
CA ASP A 81 1.68 10.99 -12.94
C ASP A 81 0.60 10.43 -11.98
N PRO A 82 0.21 11.21 -10.94
CA PRO A 82 -0.72 10.71 -9.93
C PRO A 82 -2.09 10.27 -10.45
N GLN A 83 -2.67 10.97 -11.43
CA GLN A 83 -4.00 10.64 -11.94
C GLN A 83 -3.95 9.33 -12.72
N CYS A 84 -2.97 9.24 -13.60
CA CYS A 84 -2.71 8.09 -14.44
C CYS A 84 -2.40 6.81 -13.63
N LEU A 85 -1.65 6.94 -12.52
CA LEU A 85 -1.41 5.82 -11.60
C LEU A 85 -2.68 5.34 -10.89
N LEU A 86 -3.57 6.26 -10.51
CA LEU A 86 -4.85 5.91 -9.90
C LEU A 86 -5.80 5.28 -10.91
N ASP A 87 -5.79 5.73 -12.17
CA ASP A 87 -6.57 5.13 -13.24
C ASP A 87 -6.06 3.70 -13.54
N ALA A 88 -4.74 3.45 -13.49
CA ALA A 88 -4.18 2.11 -13.59
C ALA A 88 -4.62 1.20 -12.43
N ALA A 89 -4.69 1.73 -11.20
CA ALA A 89 -5.22 1.00 -10.05
C ALA A 89 -6.72 0.69 -10.20
N ALA A 90 -7.51 1.66 -10.68
CA ALA A 90 -8.92 1.48 -10.96
C ALA A 90 -9.16 0.42 -12.04
N ALA A 91 -8.38 0.43 -13.12
CA ALA A 91 -8.44 -0.57 -14.18
C ALA A 91 -8.10 -2.00 -13.68
N ALA A 92 -7.28 -2.12 -12.63
CA ALA A 92 -7.01 -3.38 -11.95
C ALA A 92 -8.12 -3.81 -10.95
N GLY A 93 -9.19 -3.01 -10.82
CA GLY A 93 -10.31 -3.26 -9.92
C GLY A 93 -10.03 -2.92 -8.46
N ALA A 94 -9.08 -2.02 -8.19
CA ALA A 94 -8.73 -1.62 -6.83
C ALA A 94 -9.64 -0.50 -6.30
N ASP A 95 -10.18 -0.68 -5.10
CA ASP A 95 -10.91 0.36 -4.34
C ASP A 95 -9.93 1.24 -3.56
N LYS A 96 -8.84 0.63 -3.09
CA LYS A 96 -7.71 1.32 -2.45
C LYS A 96 -6.42 0.98 -3.21
N ALA A 97 -5.52 1.93 -3.34
CA ALA A 97 -4.19 1.72 -3.92
C ALA A 97 -3.10 1.94 -2.87
N LEU A 98 -2.23 0.94 -2.69
CA LEU A 98 -1.03 1.02 -1.86
C LEU A 98 0.18 1.40 -2.71
N PHE A 99 0.79 2.53 -2.39
CA PHE A 99 2.04 3.01 -2.98
C PHE A 99 3.17 2.87 -1.97
N VAL A 100 4.29 2.27 -2.39
CA VAL A 100 5.49 2.11 -1.56
C VAL A 100 6.71 2.58 -2.34
N SER A 101 7.45 3.52 -1.76
CA SER A 101 8.72 4.02 -2.28
C SER A 101 9.82 3.87 -1.25
N ILE A 102 10.92 3.23 -1.61
CA ILE A 102 12.08 3.01 -0.74
C ILE A 102 13.22 3.92 -1.20
N VAL A 103 13.86 4.61 -0.27
CA VAL A 103 15.04 5.43 -0.55
C VAL A 103 16.22 4.90 0.23
N LYS A 104 17.30 4.55 -0.46
CA LYS A 104 18.59 4.20 0.13
C LYS A 104 19.48 5.43 0.15
N THR A 105 19.87 5.86 1.35
CA THR A 105 20.85 6.93 1.52
C THR A 105 22.24 6.37 1.80
N SER A 106 22.34 5.19 2.42
CA SER A 106 23.56 4.40 2.56
C SER A 106 23.21 2.96 2.93
N THR A 107 24.18 2.05 2.92
CA THR A 107 24.03 0.70 3.46
C THR A 107 23.47 0.71 4.90
N LEU A 108 23.70 1.77 5.67
CA LEU A 108 23.18 1.90 7.03
C LEU A 108 21.78 2.54 7.09
N ILE A 109 21.42 3.46 6.19
CA ILE A 109 20.23 4.31 6.34
C ILE A 109 19.28 4.12 5.15
N MET A 110 18.10 3.59 5.47
CA MET A 110 17.00 3.36 4.53
C MET A 110 15.74 4.09 4.99
N ARG A 111 14.94 4.55 4.04
CA ARG A 111 13.62 5.15 4.26
C ARG A 111 12.58 4.43 3.41
N MET A 112 11.36 4.35 3.91
CA MET A 112 10.21 3.88 3.14
C MET A 112 9.04 4.82 3.36
N TYR A 113 8.51 5.31 2.24
CA TYR A 113 7.34 6.16 2.14
C TYR A 113 6.18 5.32 1.64
N VAL A 114 5.05 5.39 2.35
CA VAL A 114 3.89 4.58 2.05
C VAL A 114 2.63 5.41 2.08
N GLN A 115 1.78 5.22 1.08
CA GLN A 115 0.47 5.84 1.02
C GLN A 115 -0.59 4.80 0.66
N ILE A 116 -1.73 4.85 1.35
CA ILE A 116 -2.96 4.22 0.89
C ILE A 116 -3.86 5.33 0.38
N VAL A 117 -4.26 5.20 -0.88
CA VAL A 117 -5.14 6.14 -1.56
C VAL A 117 -6.48 5.45 -1.77
N ASP A 118 -7.55 6.15 -1.44
CA ASP A 118 -8.88 5.81 -1.90
C ASP A 118 -9.00 6.15 -3.39
N VAL A 119 -9.22 5.13 -4.23
CA VAL A 119 -9.15 5.26 -5.68
C VAL A 119 -10.32 6.09 -6.22
N PRO A 120 -11.60 5.82 -5.88
CA PRO A 120 -12.71 6.63 -6.39
C PRO A 120 -12.69 8.07 -5.86
N GLN A 121 -12.36 8.29 -4.58
CA GLN A 121 -12.28 9.63 -3.99
C GLN A 121 -10.97 10.36 -4.34
N ARG A 122 -9.99 9.67 -4.94
CA ARG A 122 -8.64 10.15 -5.24
C ARG A 122 -7.99 10.84 -4.03
N ALA A 123 -8.20 10.26 -2.85
CA ALA A 123 -7.84 10.88 -1.57
C ALA A 123 -6.89 9.97 -0.78
N VAL A 124 -5.79 10.53 -0.29
CA VAL A 124 -4.89 9.79 0.59
C VAL A 124 -5.57 9.55 1.94
N THR A 125 -5.81 8.28 2.28
CA THR A 125 -6.46 7.89 3.55
C THR A 125 -5.45 7.53 4.62
N GLN A 126 -4.26 7.07 4.23
CA GLN A 126 -3.17 6.76 5.16
C GLN A 126 -1.83 7.17 4.57
N LYS A 127 -0.94 7.72 5.42
CA LYS A 127 0.48 7.94 5.12
C LYS A 127 1.33 7.32 6.22
N ARG A 128 2.40 6.62 5.84
CA ARG A 128 3.45 6.17 6.75
C ARG A 128 4.80 6.52 6.17
N GLU A 129 5.69 6.95 7.05
CA GLU A 129 7.10 7.13 6.75
C GLU A 129 7.88 6.40 7.83
N LEU A 130 8.77 5.51 7.41
CA LEU A 130 9.61 4.75 8.33
C LEU A 130 11.07 4.86 7.90
N ASN A 131 11.92 5.01 8.89
CA ASN A 131 13.36 4.89 8.75
C ASN A 131 13.77 3.53 9.32
N PHE A 132 14.57 2.78 8.59
CA PHE A 132 15.12 1.52 9.08
C PHE A 132 16.61 1.44 8.77
N ARG A 133 17.33 0.66 9.60
CA ARG A 133 18.79 0.59 9.55
C ARG A 133 19.24 -0.73 8.94
N GLY A 134 20.16 -0.64 7.98
CA GLY A 134 20.75 -1.79 7.30
C GLY A 134 20.07 -2.14 5.97
N ASP A 135 20.88 -2.25 4.92
CA ASP A 135 20.49 -2.75 3.62
C ASP A 135 20.75 -4.26 3.50
N ASN A 136 19.99 -5.03 4.26
CA ASN A 136 20.02 -6.48 4.27
C ASN A 136 18.62 -7.06 4.44
N ASP A 137 18.49 -8.36 4.20
CA ASP A 137 17.21 -9.04 4.11
C ASP A 137 16.40 -8.95 5.41
N GLU A 138 17.06 -9.09 6.57
CA GLU A 138 16.39 -9.02 7.86
C GLU A 138 15.84 -7.62 8.16
N SER A 139 16.63 -6.58 7.89
CA SER A 139 16.22 -5.19 8.08
C SER A 139 15.02 -4.82 7.20
N TRP A 140 15.03 -5.22 5.93
CA TRP A 140 13.91 -5.03 5.01
C TRP A 140 12.65 -5.78 5.44
N ARG A 141 12.81 -7.05 5.84
CA ARG A 141 11.72 -7.88 6.37
C ARG A 141 11.10 -7.26 7.63
N ARG A 142 11.93 -6.70 8.53
CA ARG A 142 11.43 -6.02 9.74
C ARG A 142 10.70 -4.73 9.43
N ALA A 143 11.19 -3.96 8.45
CA ALA A 143 10.57 -2.73 7.99
C ALA A 143 9.15 -2.98 7.45
N GLU A 144 9.00 -4.00 6.61
CA GLU A 144 7.69 -4.43 6.08
C GLU A 144 6.74 -4.86 7.20
N ARG A 145 7.15 -5.76 8.10
CA ARG A 145 6.28 -6.18 9.21
C ARG A 145 5.89 -5.02 10.12
N PHE A 146 6.80 -4.07 10.32
CA PHE A 146 6.51 -2.85 11.06
C PHE A 146 5.48 -2.00 10.31
N LEU A 147 5.62 -1.82 8.99
CA LEU A 147 4.65 -1.13 8.17
C LEU A 147 3.25 -1.75 8.33
N VAL A 148 3.09 -3.04 8.08
CA VAL A 148 1.77 -3.72 8.11
C VAL A 148 1.12 -3.60 9.50
N ARG A 149 1.87 -3.78 10.59
CA ARG A 149 1.34 -3.55 11.94
C ARG A 149 0.86 -2.12 12.19
N ASN A 150 1.45 -1.14 11.52
CA ASN A 150 1.11 0.27 11.68
C ASN A 150 0.07 0.79 10.67
N LEU A 151 -0.35 -0.02 9.68
CA LEU A 151 -1.47 0.30 8.82
C LEU A 151 -2.79 0.05 9.56
N LYS A 152 -3.76 0.97 9.41
CA LYS A 152 -5.12 0.77 9.90
C LYS A 152 -5.86 -0.17 8.95
N ALA A 153 -6.84 -0.90 9.48
CA ALA A 153 -7.80 -1.65 8.67
C ALA A 153 -8.53 -0.71 7.66
N PRO A 154 -9.13 -1.27 6.58
CA PRO A 154 -9.75 -0.50 5.51
C PRO A 154 -10.82 0.50 5.96
#